data_AF-V4KG48-F1
#
_entry.id   AF-V4KG48-F1
#
_cell.length_a   1.000
_cell.length_b   1.000
_cell.length_c   1.000
_cell.angle_alpha   90.00
_cell.angle_beta   90.00
_cell.angle_gamma   90.00
#
_symmetry.space_group_name_H-M   'P 1'
#
loop_
_entity.id
_entity.type
_entity.pdbx_description
1 polymer ?
#
loop_
_entity_poly.entity_id
_entity_poly.type
_entity_poly.pdbx_seq_one_letter_code
_entity_poly.pdbx_strand_id
1 'polypeptide(L)'
;MFISFTMNVQILEEALNNLEGVTCNRAGEAMHLFPRINLPKRTIEAAETAKTAPDAFYRKRLLNSTGIVVVPGSRFGQVLGTWHFRSNILPQEDKIPASRFRELHKTSINDTPKRTKSQKSSINDTPKRTKSQKSSTKDKPKRTKSHKSSINDNLKRTKFQKHHRGRVKGLSSHGNHFGRYALQTLEPAWITSRQIEAGRRAMVRNVQRGEKIWVRIFADKPVTVKPTETRMGRGKGSPAFRVAVVKPGKIIYEMGGVPENIARKAISIAASKMPIKTKFIISE
;
A
#
# COMPACT_ATOMS: atom_id res chain seq x y z
N MET A 1 -13.36 -18.01 -1.75
CA MET A 1 -12.70 -16.77 -1.27
C MET A 1 -13.63 -15.55 -1.30
N PHE A 2 -14.44 -15.33 -2.34
CA PHE A 2 -15.42 -14.21 -2.40
C PHE A 2 -16.61 -14.35 -1.42
N ILE A 3 -17.06 -15.57 -1.14
CA ILE A 3 -18.18 -15.85 -0.22
C ILE A 3 -17.83 -15.43 1.23
N SER A 4 -16.61 -15.69 1.70
CA SER A 4 -16.19 -15.30 3.06
C SER A 4 -16.07 -13.78 3.22
N PHE A 5 -15.64 -13.04 2.19
CA PHE A 5 -15.52 -11.59 2.31
C PHE A 5 -16.89 -10.91 2.48
N THR A 6 -17.86 -11.28 1.66
CA THR A 6 -19.23 -10.74 1.74
C THR A 6 -19.91 -11.11 3.05
N MET A 7 -19.69 -12.32 3.57
CA MET A 7 -20.15 -12.70 4.92
C MET A 7 -19.49 -11.86 6.03
N ASN A 8 -18.17 -11.62 5.96
CA ASN A 8 -17.47 -10.82 6.96
C ASN A 8 -17.90 -9.35 6.98
N VAL A 9 -18.26 -8.80 5.81
CA VAL A 9 -18.84 -7.45 5.71
C VAL A 9 -20.18 -7.39 6.45
N GLN A 10 -21.06 -8.36 6.22
CA GLN A 10 -22.38 -8.45 6.86
C GLN A 10 -22.27 -8.59 8.38
N ILE A 11 -21.42 -9.51 8.86
CA ILE A 11 -21.21 -9.73 10.30
C ILE A 11 -20.72 -8.45 10.99
N LEU A 12 -19.74 -7.76 10.39
CA LEU A 12 -19.20 -6.54 10.99
C LEU A 12 -20.18 -5.36 10.90
N GLU A 13 -20.94 -5.27 9.82
CA GLU A 13 -22.01 -4.27 9.65
C GLU A 13 -23.09 -4.44 10.72
N GLU A 14 -23.59 -5.66 10.90
CA GLU A 14 -24.57 -5.99 11.95
C GLU A 14 -24.00 -5.72 13.35
N ALA A 15 -22.76 -6.13 13.60
CA ALA A 15 -22.10 -5.89 14.89
C ALA A 15 -22.00 -4.39 15.21
N LEU A 16 -21.68 -3.55 14.22
CA LEU A 16 -21.57 -2.10 14.39
C LEU A 16 -22.92 -1.41 14.53
N ASN A 17 -23.94 -1.85 13.78
CA ASN A 17 -25.30 -1.33 13.88
C ASN A 17 -26.01 -1.73 15.18
N ASN A 18 -25.57 -2.82 15.82
CA ASN A 18 -26.04 -3.23 17.14
C ASN A 18 -25.40 -2.45 18.31
N LEU A 19 -24.42 -1.58 18.04
CA LEU A 19 -23.89 -0.67 19.05
C LEU A 19 -24.82 0.53 19.19
N GLU A 20 -25.15 0.89 20.42
CA GLU A 20 -25.88 2.13 20.72
C GLU A 20 -25.18 3.33 20.07
N GLY A 21 -25.88 4.35 19.59
CA GLY A 21 -25.24 5.56 19.04
C GLY A 21 -24.31 5.37 17.83
N VAL A 22 -24.20 4.18 17.23
CA VAL A 22 -23.41 3.91 16.03
C VAL A 22 -24.35 3.50 14.90
N THR A 23 -24.16 4.10 13.73
CA THR A 23 -24.92 3.76 12.51
C THR A 23 -23.95 3.55 11.36
N CYS A 24 -24.04 2.42 10.68
CA CYS A 24 -23.20 2.06 9.54
C CYS A 24 -24.06 1.80 8.31
N ASN A 25 -23.70 2.42 7.19
CA ASN A 25 -24.34 2.17 5.91
C ASN A 25 -23.92 0.80 5.36
N ARG A 26 -24.83 0.18 4.59
CA ARG A 26 -24.55 -1.06 3.88
C ARG A 26 -23.39 -0.88 2.92
N ALA A 27 -22.29 -1.57 3.21
CA ALA A 27 -21.19 -1.69 2.28
C ALA A 27 -21.41 -2.97 1.50
N GLY A 28 -21.53 -2.89 0.18
CA GLY A 28 -21.62 -4.10 -0.67
C GLY A 28 -20.30 -4.86 -0.63
N GLU A 29 -19.44 -4.62 -1.62
CA GLU A 29 -18.14 -5.30 -1.76
C GLU A 29 -16.97 -4.42 -1.29
N ALA A 30 -17.22 -3.42 -0.43
CA ALA A 30 -16.18 -2.48 -0.02
C ALA A 30 -15.31 -3.06 1.10
N MET A 31 -13.99 -2.90 0.98
CA MET A 31 -12.99 -3.31 2.00
C MET A 31 -13.10 -2.57 3.34
N HIS A 32 -13.93 -1.52 3.40
CA HIS A 32 -14.00 -0.61 4.54
C HIS A 32 -15.43 -0.21 4.84
N LEU A 33 -15.75 -0.22 6.13
CA LEU A 33 -16.97 0.36 6.67
C LEU A 33 -16.67 1.78 7.18
N PHE A 34 -17.68 2.64 7.09
CA PHE A 34 -17.64 4.01 7.60
C PHE A 34 -18.78 4.26 8.60
N PRO A 35 -18.68 3.73 9.84
CA PRO A 35 -19.68 4.00 10.86
C PRO A 35 -19.67 5.46 11.28
N ARG A 36 -20.86 6.02 11.42
CA ARG A 36 -21.12 7.29 12.09
C ARG A 36 -21.35 7.02 13.56
N ILE A 37 -20.75 7.86 14.41
CA ILE A 37 -20.90 7.80 15.87
C ILE A 37 -21.59 9.06 16.38
N ASN A 38 -22.57 8.87 17.26
CA ASN A 38 -23.22 9.93 18.00
C ASN A 38 -22.53 10.07 19.37
N LEU A 39 -21.70 11.10 19.52
CA LEU A 39 -20.94 11.34 20.74
C LEU A 39 -21.73 12.27 21.67
N PRO A 40 -21.79 12.00 22.98
CA PRO A 40 -22.45 12.89 23.92
C PRO A 40 -21.66 14.19 24.08
N LYS A 41 -22.34 15.31 24.40
CA LYS A 41 -21.76 16.66 24.52
C LYS A 41 -20.52 16.70 25.41
N ARG A 42 -20.54 15.96 26.52
CA ARG A 42 -19.41 15.83 27.47
C ARG A 42 -18.12 15.30 26.80
N THR A 43 -18.26 14.36 25.87
CA THR A 43 -17.11 13.78 25.15
C THR A 43 -16.55 14.76 24.13
N ILE A 44 -17.40 15.59 23.54
CA ILE A 44 -17.00 16.66 22.61
C ILE A 44 -16.19 17.73 23.37
N GLU A 45 -16.69 18.18 24.52
CA GLU A 45 -16.00 19.15 25.39
C GLU A 45 -14.64 18.61 25.89
N ALA A 46 -14.57 17.33 26.24
CA ALA A 46 -13.32 16.67 26.63
C ALA A 46 -12.31 16.60 25.47
N ALA A 47 -12.79 16.38 24.24
CA ALA A 47 -11.95 16.36 23.05
C ALA A 47 -11.40 17.75 22.71
N GLU A 48 -12.23 18.79 22.85
CA GLU A 48 -11.84 20.20 22.69
C GLU A 48 -10.79 20.61 23.71
N THR A 49 -10.98 20.23 24.99
CA THR A 49 -9.98 20.45 26.05
C THR A 49 -8.65 19.78 25.73
N ALA A 50 -8.70 18.59 25.12
CA ALA A 50 -7.53 17.84 24.67
C ALA A 50 -6.94 18.35 23.33
N LYS A 51 -7.50 19.41 22.73
CA LYS A 51 -7.12 19.96 21.40
C LYS A 51 -7.13 18.90 20.28
N THR A 52 -8.07 17.96 20.36
CA THR A 52 -8.22 16.87 19.39
C THR A 52 -9.64 16.84 18.83
N ALA A 53 -9.80 16.44 17.57
CA ALA A 53 -11.13 16.24 17.00
C ALA A 53 -11.89 15.14 17.77
N PRO A 54 -13.21 15.26 18.03
CA PRO A 54 -13.99 14.29 18.82
C PRO A 54 -13.92 12.83 18.35
N ASP A 55 -13.81 12.58 17.05
CA ASP A 55 -13.63 11.26 16.46
C ASP A 55 -12.23 10.68 16.70
N ALA A 56 -11.18 11.51 16.63
CA ALA A 56 -9.82 11.15 17.07
C ALA A 56 -9.76 10.94 18.59
N PHE A 57 -10.57 11.71 19.30
CA PHE A 57 -11.05 11.56 20.67
C PHE A 57 -11.31 10.10 21.03
N TYR A 58 -12.41 9.66 20.45
CA TYR A 58 -12.99 8.35 20.56
C TYR A 58 -12.02 7.25 20.11
N ARG A 59 -11.34 7.43 18.98
CA ARG A 59 -10.33 6.47 18.47
C ARG A 59 -9.21 6.18 19.46
N LYS A 60 -8.72 7.20 20.16
CA LYS A 60 -7.63 7.01 21.14
C LYS A 60 -8.12 6.22 22.36
N ARG A 61 -9.34 6.50 22.83
CA ARG A 61 -9.98 5.72 23.89
C ARG A 61 -10.24 4.27 23.47
N LEU A 62 -10.71 4.06 22.24
CA LEU A 62 -10.96 2.75 21.68
C LEU A 62 -9.69 1.90 21.65
N LEU A 63 -8.60 2.48 21.15
CA LEU A 63 -7.28 1.83 21.11
C LEU A 63 -6.77 1.46 22.50
N ASN A 64 -6.83 2.39 23.46
CA ASN A 64 -6.23 2.20 24.78
C ASN A 64 -6.96 1.14 25.61
N SER A 65 -8.25 0.90 25.37
CA SER A 65 -9.06 -0.03 26.14
C SER A 65 -9.18 -1.41 25.49
N THR A 66 -9.29 -1.49 24.16
CA THR A 66 -9.51 -2.78 23.45
C THR A 66 -8.35 -3.23 22.59
N GLY A 67 -7.36 -2.36 22.34
CA GLY A 67 -6.29 -2.59 21.37
C GLY A 67 -6.73 -2.47 19.92
N ILE A 68 -7.99 -2.12 19.66
CA ILE A 68 -8.52 -2.00 18.29
C ILE A 68 -8.06 -0.68 17.67
N VAL A 69 -7.51 -0.75 16.45
CA VAL A 69 -7.06 0.42 15.70
C VAL A 69 -8.09 0.75 14.63
N VAL A 70 -8.70 1.93 14.73
CA VAL A 70 -9.57 2.51 13.69
C VAL A 70 -8.96 3.81 13.16
N VAL A 71 -9.35 4.21 11.95
CA VAL A 71 -8.88 5.47 11.35
C VAL A 71 -9.95 6.56 11.54
N PRO A 72 -9.63 7.71 12.15
CA PRO A 72 -10.60 8.78 12.37
C PRO A 72 -11.01 9.47 11.06
N GLY A 73 -12.28 9.85 10.97
CA GLY A 73 -12.90 10.53 9.83
C GLY A 73 -12.44 11.97 9.65
N SER A 74 -11.98 12.66 10.69
CA SER A 74 -11.45 14.04 10.66
C SER A 74 -10.31 14.26 9.66
N ARG A 75 -9.67 13.19 9.19
CA ARG A 75 -8.65 13.24 8.12
C ARG A 75 -9.21 13.10 6.71
N PHE A 76 -10.50 12.80 6.57
CA PHE A 76 -11.26 12.57 5.34
C PHE A 76 -12.53 13.43 5.38
N GLY A 77 -12.55 14.56 4.65
CA GLY A 77 -13.62 15.57 4.74
C GLY A 77 -14.99 15.03 5.18
N GLN A 78 -15.37 15.36 6.43
CA GLN A 78 -16.61 14.91 7.07
C GLN A 78 -17.61 16.07 7.15
N VAL A 79 -18.91 15.76 7.13
CA VAL A 79 -19.95 16.78 7.30
C VAL A 79 -19.82 17.39 8.69
N LEU A 80 -19.91 18.72 8.80
CA LEU A 80 -19.82 19.42 10.08
C LEU A 80 -20.91 18.93 11.04
N GLY A 81 -20.52 18.68 12.30
CA GLY A 81 -21.42 18.11 13.32
C GLY A 81 -21.61 16.60 13.24
N THR A 82 -20.89 15.90 12.34
CA THR A 82 -20.92 14.44 12.25
C THR A 82 -19.53 13.85 12.48
N TRP A 83 -19.49 12.72 13.17
CA TRP A 83 -18.24 12.05 13.55
C TRP A 83 -18.25 10.64 12.97
N HIS A 84 -17.17 10.28 12.30
CA HIS A 84 -17.05 8.99 11.62
C HIS A 84 -15.70 8.35 11.93
N PHE A 85 -15.63 7.03 11.82
CA PHE A 85 -14.36 6.32 11.75
C PHE A 85 -14.40 5.28 10.63
N ARG A 86 -13.24 4.88 10.14
CA ARG A 86 -13.10 3.81 9.16
C ARG A 86 -12.63 2.55 9.86
N SER A 87 -13.42 1.49 9.72
CA SER A 87 -13.07 0.14 10.15
C SER A 87 -12.60 -0.70 8.96
N ASN A 88 -11.65 -1.59 9.18
CA ASN A 88 -11.12 -2.47 8.16
C ASN A 88 -11.70 -3.88 8.30
N ILE A 89 -12.21 -4.43 7.21
CA ILE A 89 -12.90 -5.74 7.17
C ILE A 89 -11.87 -6.82 6.81
N LEU A 90 -10.83 -6.92 7.63
CA LEU A 90 -9.73 -7.88 7.45
C LEU A 90 -9.44 -8.81 8.64
N PRO A 91 -10.19 -8.85 9.77
CA PRO A 91 -9.96 -9.93 10.73
C PRO A 91 -10.49 -11.27 10.17
N GLN A 92 -9.79 -12.35 10.49
CA GLN A 92 -10.29 -13.73 10.32
C GLN A 92 -11.57 -13.89 11.15
N GLU A 93 -12.51 -14.72 10.70
CA GLU A 93 -13.84 -14.93 11.32
C GLU A 93 -13.74 -15.16 12.84
N ASP A 94 -12.76 -15.95 13.29
CA ASP A 94 -12.52 -16.27 14.72
C ASP A 94 -12.03 -15.08 15.58
N LYS A 95 -11.60 -13.99 14.94
CA LYS A 95 -11.01 -12.81 15.60
C LYS A 95 -11.90 -11.56 15.48
N ILE A 96 -13.12 -11.68 14.97
CA ILE A 96 -14.05 -10.55 14.88
C ILE A 96 -14.49 -10.15 16.29
N PRO A 97 -14.08 -8.98 16.82
CA PRO A 97 -14.23 -8.66 18.23
C PRO A 97 -15.59 -7.99 18.51
N ALA A 98 -16.70 -8.59 18.07
CA ALA A 98 -18.04 -8.02 18.23
C ALA A 98 -18.39 -7.80 19.71
N SER A 99 -17.99 -8.71 20.60
CA SER A 99 -18.15 -8.59 22.05
C SER A 99 -17.35 -7.43 22.66
N ARG A 100 -16.09 -7.24 22.22
CA ARG A 100 -15.20 -6.18 22.75
C ARG A 100 -15.64 -4.76 22.36
N PHE A 101 -16.25 -4.59 21.17
CA PHE A 101 -16.84 -3.30 20.79
C PHE A 101 -18.01 -2.91 21.70
N ARG A 102 -18.81 -3.90 22.12
CA ARG A 102 -20.02 -3.70 22.93
C ARG A 102 -19.72 -3.31 24.37
N GLU A 103 -18.70 -3.90 24.99
CA GLU A 103 -18.25 -3.58 26.35
C GLU A 103 -17.76 -2.12 26.48
N LEU A 104 -17.14 -1.61 25.41
CA LEU A 104 -16.53 -0.29 25.36
C LEU A 104 -17.54 0.83 25.11
N HIS A 105 -18.54 0.58 24.24
CA HIS A 105 -19.57 1.57 23.97
C HIS A 105 -20.32 1.95 25.26
N LYS A 106 -20.58 0.96 26.12
CA LYS A 106 -21.21 1.15 27.42
C LYS A 106 -20.35 1.91 28.43
N THR A 107 -19.04 1.66 28.48
CA THR A 107 -18.10 2.35 29.39
C THR A 107 -17.74 3.76 28.91
N SER A 108 -17.54 3.96 27.61
CA SER A 108 -17.19 5.28 27.06
C SER A 108 -18.33 6.30 27.10
N ILE A 109 -19.59 5.85 27.10
CA ILE A 109 -20.77 6.70 27.31
C ILE A 109 -20.97 7.07 28.79
N ASN A 110 -20.62 6.18 29.73
CA ASN A 110 -20.97 6.35 31.15
C ASN A 110 -19.81 6.73 32.08
N ASP A 111 -18.54 6.57 31.69
CA ASP A 111 -17.41 6.80 32.62
C ASP A 111 -16.92 8.26 32.63
N THR A 112 -17.17 8.88 33.79
CA THR A 112 -16.53 10.11 34.25
C THR A 112 -15.01 9.91 34.42
N PRO A 113 -14.16 10.89 34.04
CA PRO A 113 -12.73 10.80 34.32
C PRO A 113 -12.49 10.96 35.83
N LYS A 114 -12.09 9.88 36.52
CA LYS A 114 -11.54 9.95 37.88
C LYS A 114 -10.28 10.81 37.86
N ARG A 115 -10.31 11.88 38.65
CA ARG A 115 -9.25 12.87 38.88
C ARG A 115 -8.03 12.20 39.53
N THR A 116 -6.94 12.01 38.79
CA THR A 116 -5.63 11.69 39.39
C THR A 116 -4.95 12.98 39.84
N LYS A 117 -4.51 13.00 41.10
CA LYS A 117 -3.99 14.17 41.82
C LYS A 117 -2.66 14.66 41.23
N SER A 118 -2.55 15.99 41.18
CA SER A 118 -1.37 16.77 40.85
C SER A 118 -0.21 16.57 41.83
N GLN A 119 1.02 16.54 41.33
CA GLN A 119 2.19 17.07 42.06
C GLN A 119 2.72 18.29 41.30
N LYS A 120 2.78 19.42 42.01
CA LYS A 120 3.43 20.67 41.58
C LYS A 120 4.90 20.61 42.00
N SER A 121 5.80 21.05 41.14
CA SER A 121 7.03 21.70 41.56
C SER A 121 7.39 22.79 40.55
N SER A 122 7.38 24.01 41.05
CA SER A 122 7.86 25.26 40.45
C SER A 122 9.35 25.22 40.17
N ILE A 123 9.81 25.88 39.10
CA ILE A 123 10.99 26.77 39.08
C ILE A 123 10.73 27.78 37.96
N ASN A 124 10.71 29.07 38.35
CA ASN A 124 10.80 30.20 37.45
C ASN A 124 12.26 30.35 37.00
N ASP A 125 12.48 30.82 35.78
CA ASP A 125 13.30 32.03 35.53
C ASP A 125 13.51 32.23 34.03
N THR A 126 13.05 33.38 33.54
CA THR A 126 13.37 33.95 32.23
C THR A 126 14.39 35.06 32.41
N PRO A 127 15.24 35.29 31.40
CA PRO A 127 15.52 36.67 30.99
C PRO A 127 15.20 36.93 29.50
N LYS A 128 14.83 38.19 29.26
CA LYS A 128 14.37 38.78 28.00
C LYS A 128 15.50 39.02 26.98
N ARG A 129 15.12 38.86 25.70
CA ARG A 129 15.30 39.77 24.54
C ARG A 129 16.69 39.90 23.87
N THR A 130 16.68 39.70 22.55
CA THR A 130 17.18 40.66 21.53
C THR A 130 16.42 40.50 20.21
N LYS A 131 16.25 41.62 19.47
CA LYS A 131 15.55 41.74 18.18
C LYS A 131 16.57 41.79 17.03
N SER A 132 16.30 41.10 15.92
CA SER A 132 16.63 41.46 14.51
C SER A 132 16.26 40.25 13.64
N GLN A 133 15.89 40.29 12.36
CA GLN A 133 15.49 41.27 11.35
C GLN A 133 14.75 40.45 10.28
N LYS A 134 13.84 41.07 9.51
CA LYS A 134 13.11 40.44 8.41
C LYS A 134 14.07 40.01 7.28
N SER A 135 13.82 38.86 6.67
CA SER A 135 14.09 38.65 5.24
C SER A 135 12.97 37.83 4.60
N SER A 136 12.76 38.17 3.34
CA SER A 136 11.59 37.90 2.53
C SER A 136 11.75 36.63 1.69
N THR A 137 10.63 36.20 1.10
CA THR A 137 10.54 35.31 -0.08
C THR A 137 10.87 33.81 0.14
N LYS A 138 9.85 32.97 0.04
CA LYS A 138 9.54 32.14 -1.15
C LYS A 138 8.64 30.97 -0.74
N ASP A 139 7.65 30.74 -1.58
CA ASP A 139 6.68 29.67 -1.53
C ASP A 139 7.25 28.33 -1.06
N LYS A 140 6.62 27.74 -0.05
CA LYS A 140 6.80 26.31 0.26
C LYS A 140 6.37 25.51 -0.96
N PRO A 141 7.19 24.59 -1.50
CA PRO A 141 6.82 23.87 -2.70
C PRO A 141 5.59 23.02 -2.39
N LYS A 142 4.50 23.30 -3.12
CA LYS A 142 3.31 22.46 -3.17
C LYS A 142 3.77 21.05 -3.51
N ARG A 143 3.53 20.12 -2.58
CA ARG A 143 3.80 18.69 -2.73
C ARG A 143 3.09 18.20 -3.99
N THR A 144 3.80 18.15 -5.12
CA THR A 144 3.27 17.62 -6.36
C THR A 144 2.92 16.16 -6.11
N LYS A 145 1.68 15.80 -6.46
CA LYS A 145 1.17 14.43 -6.34
C LYS A 145 2.10 13.55 -7.16
N SER A 146 3.02 12.83 -6.52
CA SER A 146 3.78 11.77 -7.18
C SER A 146 2.74 10.83 -7.78
N HIS A 147 2.61 10.83 -9.10
CA HIS A 147 1.84 9.82 -9.80
C HIS A 147 2.43 8.48 -9.39
N LYS A 148 1.72 7.76 -8.51
CA LYS A 148 1.96 6.34 -8.31
C LYS A 148 1.52 5.68 -9.62
N SER A 149 2.40 5.64 -10.61
CA SER A 149 2.31 4.67 -11.69
C SER A 149 2.65 3.31 -11.08
N SER A 150 1.70 2.74 -10.32
CA SER A 150 1.60 1.29 -10.35
C SER A 150 1.37 0.97 -11.82
N ILE A 151 2.35 0.37 -12.47
CA ILE A 151 2.14 -0.26 -13.77
C ILE A 151 1.08 -1.32 -13.47
N ASN A 152 -0.19 -0.98 -13.72
CA ASN A 152 -1.22 -1.99 -13.80
C ASN A 152 -0.85 -2.78 -15.04
N ASP A 153 -0.20 -3.94 -14.84
CA ASP A 153 0.12 -4.92 -15.88
C ASP A 153 -1.16 -5.56 -16.48
N ASN A 154 -2.27 -4.83 -16.50
CA ASN A 154 -3.50 -5.19 -17.19
C ASN A 154 -3.25 -5.04 -18.69
N LEU A 155 -2.74 -6.14 -19.27
CA LEU A 155 -2.60 -6.27 -20.70
C LEU A 155 -3.97 -6.08 -21.39
N LYS A 156 -3.98 -5.31 -22.49
CA LYS A 156 -5.11 -5.32 -23.44
C LYS A 156 -5.45 -6.75 -23.87
N ARG A 157 -6.74 -7.00 -24.14
CA ARG A 157 -7.29 -8.32 -24.47
C ARG A 157 -6.47 -9.02 -25.56
N THR A 158 -5.93 -10.21 -25.29
CA THR A 158 -5.20 -11.00 -26.29
C THR A 158 -6.18 -11.75 -27.20
N LYS A 159 -5.81 -11.90 -28.48
CA LYS A 159 -6.58 -12.70 -29.46
C LYS A 159 -6.73 -14.15 -29.00
N PHE A 160 -5.65 -14.72 -28.44
CA PHE A 160 -5.64 -16.07 -27.89
C PHE A 160 -5.25 -16.05 -26.40
N GLN A 161 -5.91 -16.87 -25.59
CA GLN A 161 -5.62 -16.96 -24.15
C GLN A 161 -4.64 -18.08 -23.82
N LYS A 162 -4.53 -19.12 -24.66
CA LYS A 162 -3.71 -20.31 -24.40
C LYS A 162 -2.65 -20.50 -25.48
N HIS A 163 -1.39 -20.18 -25.16
CA HIS A 163 -0.27 -20.24 -26.12
C HIS A 163 0.61 -21.47 -25.96
N HIS A 164 1.24 -21.94 -27.04
CA HIS A 164 2.28 -22.96 -26.96
C HIS A 164 3.54 -22.42 -26.25
N ARG A 165 4.21 -23.31 -25.51
CA ARG A 165 5.41 -22.97 -24.74
C ARG A 165 6.58 -22.59 -25.66
N GLY A 166 6.79 -23.34 -26.74
CA GLY A 166 7.89 -23.11 -27.68
C GLY A 166 9.28 -23.30 -27.03
N ARG A 167 10.33 -23.26 -27.84
CA ARG A 167 11.73 -23.36 -27.40
C ARG A 167 12.43 -22.02 -27.64
N VAL A 168 13.20 -21.55 -26.66
CA VAL A 168 13.98 -20.32 -26.79
C VAL A 168 15.29 -20.68 -27.50
N LYS A 169 15.49 -20.15 -28.70
CA LYS A 169 16.71 -20.34 -29.51
C LYS A 169 17.26 -19.00 -30.00
N GLY A 170 18.58 -18.98 -30.21
CA GLY A 170 19.32 -17.86 -30.77
C GLY A 170 19.59 -16.73 -29.79
N LEU A 171 20.31 -15.73 -30.27
CA LEU A 171 20.64 -14.50 -29.55
C LEU A 171 19.53 -13.46 -29.72
N SER A 172 19.49 -12.46 -28.85
CA SER A 172 18.63 -11.29 -29.05
C SER A 172 19.18 -10.40 -30.16
N SER A 173 18.32 -9.95 -31.06
CA SER A 173 18.63 -8.84 -31.95
C SER A 173 18.70 -7.52 -31.16
N HIS A 174 19.58 -6.62 -31.61
CA HIS A 174 19.76 -5.28 -31.04
C HIS A 174 18.44 -4.50 -31.01
N GLY A 175 18.26 -3.70 -29.97
CA GLY A 175 17.15 -2.75 -29.87
C GLY A 175 17.65 -1.41 -29.36
N ASN A 176 16.90 -0.34 -29.62
CA ASN A 176 17.26 1.05 -29.28
C ASN A 176 17.70 1.19 -27.81
N HIS A 177 18.63 2.06 -27.46
CA HIS A 177 19.06 2.30 -26.08
C HIS A 177 18.48 3.63 -25.58
N PHE A 178 17.93 3.67 -24.35
CA PHE A 178 17.39 4.92 -23.76
C PHE A 178 18.22 5.44 -22.59
N GLY A 179 18.71 4.52 -21.74
CA GLY A 179 19.51 4.86 -20.57
C GLY A 179 21.01 4.67 -20.78
N ARG A 180 21.82 5.35 -19.95
CA ARG A 180 23.29 5.20 -19.90
C ARG A 180 23.71 3.87 -19.27
N TYR A 181 22.91 3.33 -18.36
CA TYR A 181 23.23 2.09 -17.66
C TYR A 181 22.16 1.03 -17.93
N ALA A 182 22.57 -0.21 -18.15
CA ALA A 182 21.69 -1.30 -18.55
C ALA A 182 22.00 -2.61 -17.83
N LEU A 183 20.97 -3.45 -17.66
CA LEU A 183 21.09 -4.83 -17.23
C LEU A 183 20.78 -5.78 -18.39
N GLN A 184 21.79 -6.50 -18.85
CA GLN A 184 21.71 -7.46 -19.95
C GLN A 184 21.64 -8.90 -19.44
N THR A 185 20.90 -9.77 -20.10
CA THR A 185 20.87 -11.21 -19.83
C THR A 185 21.96 -11.98 -20.55
N LEU A 186 22.55 -12.97 -19.89
CA LEU A 186 23.50 -13.89 -20.52
C LEU A 186 22.86 -15.24 -20.89
N GLU A 187 21.76 -15.60 -20.24
CA GLU A 187 21.10 -16.91 -20.40
C GLU A 187 19.66 -16.74 -20.90
N PRO A 188 19.12 -17.72 -21.66
CA PRO A 188 17.71 -17.74 -22.04
C PRO A 188 16.84 -18.12 -20.83
N ALA A 189 15.78 -17.37 -20.56
CA ALA A 189 14.80 -17.74 -19.54
C ALA A 189 13.42 -17.14 -19.77
N TRP A 190 12.45 -17.66 -19.03
CA TRP A 190 11.15 -17.04 -18.88
C TRP A 190 11.11 -16.25 -17.59
N ILE A 191 10.91 -14.95 -17.70
CA ILE A 191 10.85 -14.05 -16.55
C ILE A 191 9.40 -13.71 -16.27
N THR A 192 8.93 -14.02 -15.08
CA THR A 192 7.56 -13.75 -14.66
C THR A 192 7.33 -12.25 -14.43
N SER A 193 6.08 -11.78 -14.59
CA SER A 193 5.72 -10.39 -14.25
C SER A 193 6.12 -10.00 -12.82
N ARG A 194 6.00 -10.93 -11.88
CA ARG A 194 6.41 -10.73 -10.47
C ARG A 194 7.91 -10.46 -10.32
N GLN A 195 8.75 -11.18 -11.06
CA GLN A 195 10.20 -10.96 -11.06
C GLN A 195 10.55 -9.62 -11.69
N ILE A 196 9.89 -9.26 -12.80
CA ILE A 196 10.08 -7.96 -13.47
C ILE A 196 9.76 -6.81 -12.50
N GLU A 197 8.64 -6.92 -11.77
CA GLU A 197 8.25 -5.90 -10.81
C GLU A 197 9.15 -5.91 -9.56
N ALA A 198 9.63 -7.07 -9.11
CA ALA A 198 10.57 -7.17 -8.00
C ALA A 198 11.90 -6.47 -8.32
N GLY A 199 12.46 -6.67 -9.51
CA GLY A 199 13.66 -5.98 -9.97
C GLY A 199 13.45 -4.47 -10.09
N ARG A 200 12.33 -4.03 -10.69
CA ARG A 200 11.99 -2.61 -10.80
C ARG A 200 11.86 -1.94 -9.42
N ARG A 201 11.12 -2.56 -8.50
CA ARG A 201 10.98 -2.07 -7.11
C ARG A 201 12.31 -2.00 -6.39
N ALA A 202 13.19 -2.97 -6.60
CA ALA A 202 14.52 -2.97 -6.00
C ALA A 202 15.35 -1.78 -6.49
N MET A 203 15.33 -1.45 -7.78
CA MET A 203 16.01 -0.26 -8.30
C MET A 203 15.42 1.02 -7.73
N VAL A 204 14.09 1.18 -7.78
CA VAL A 204 13.40 2.38 -7.28
C VAL A 204 13.68 2.65 -5.79
N ARG A 205 13.91 1.61 -4.98
CA ARG A 205 14.26 1.78 -3.55
C ARG A 205 15.67 2.29 -3.32
N ASN A 206 16.60 2.00 -4.24
CA ASN A 206 18.01 2.37 -4.11
C ASN A 206 18.34 3.69 -4.82
N VAL A 207 17.53 4.09 -5.79
CA VAL A 207 17.69 5.33 -6.53
C VAL A 207 16.89 6.45 -5.86
N GLN A 208 17.48 7.65 -5.79
CA GLN A 208 16.81 8.82 -5.21
C GLN A 208 15.64 9.30 -6.09
N ARG A 209 14.75 10.14 -5.54
CA ARG A 209 13.58 10.63 -6.28
C ARG A 209 14.01 11.52 -7.44
N GLY A 210 13.53 11.20 -8.65
CA GLY A 210 13.69 12.04 -9.84
C GLY A 210 14.28 11.31 -11.05
N GLU A 211 14.84 10.14 -10.82
CA GLU A 211 15.60 9.40 -11.84
C GLU A 211 14.72 8.52 -12.72
N LYS A 212 15.14 8.36 -13.98
CA LYS A 212 14.38 7.59 -14.98
C LYS A 212 14.86 6.14 -15.01
N ILE A 213 13.90 5.22 -14.82
CA ILE A 213 14.12 3.78 -14.91
C ILE A 213 13.18 3.25 -16.00
N TRP A 214 13.75 2.55 -16.98
CA TRP A 214 12.99 1.89 -18.04
C TRP A 214 12.99 0.38 -17.81
N VAL A 215 11.80 -0.21 -17.96
CA VAL A 215 11.63 -1.66 -18.03
C VAL A 215 11.48 -2.02 -19.50
N ARG A 216 12.41 -2.82 -20.02
CA ARG A 216 12.56 -3.12 -21.45
C ARG A 216 11.81 -4.37 -21.89
N ILE A 217 11.45 -5.22 -20.93
CA ILE A 217 10.70 -6.44 -21.18
C ILE A 217 9.31 -6.32 -20.58
N PHE A 218 8.37 -7.02 -21.19
CA PHE A 218 6.98 -7.02 -20.74
C PHE A 218 6.43 -8.43 -20.83
N ALA A 219 5.64 -8.81 -19.82
CA ALA A 219 5.11 -10.17 -19.68
C ALA A 219 3.82 -10.34 -20.48
N ASP A 220 3.96 -10.50 -21.79
CA ASP A 220 2.86 -10.66 -22.74
C ASP A 220 2.31 -12.09 -22.76
N LYS A 221 3.20 -13.08 -22.67
CA LYS A 221 2.87 -14.49 -22.89
C LYS A 221 2.20 -15.14 -21.67
N PRO A 222 0.97 -15.68 -21.81
CA PRO A 222 0.32 -16.41 -20.72
C PRO A 222 0.85 -17.84 -20.59
N VAL A 223 1.06 -18.29 -19.36
CA VAL A 223 1.41 -19.66 -19.00
C VAL A 223 0.22 -20.33 -18.32
N THR A 224 -0.22 -21.45 -18.88
CA THR A 224 -1.33 -22.25 -18.33
C THR A 224 -0.83 -23.30 -17.36
N VAL A 225 -1.57 -23.50 -16.27
CA VAL A 225 -1.29 -24.52 -15.25
C VAL A 225 -2.55 -25.35 -15.03
N LYS A 226 -2.38 -26.66 -14.80
CA LYS A 226 -3.47 -27.53 -14.35
C LYS A 226 -3.44 -27.63 -12.82
N PRO A 227 -4.60 -27.71 -12.16
CA PRO A 227 -4.63 -27.93 -10.72
C PRO A 227 -4.01 -29.28 -10.35
N THR A 228 -3.31 -29.32 -9.22
CA THR A 228 -2.51 -30.47 -8.77
C THR A 228 -3.36 -31.74 -8.59
N GLU A 229 -4.62 -31.60 -8.20
CA GLU A 229 -5.54 -32.71 -7.90
C GLU A 229 -6.10 -33.40 -9.16
N THR A 230 -5.81 -32.89 -10.36
CA THR A 230 -6.39 -33.42 -11.60
C THR A 230 -5.46 -34.38 -12.33
N ARG A 231 -6.01 -35.52 -12.79
CA ARG A 231 -5.29 -36.47 -13.66
C ARG A 231 -5.00 -35.87 -15.04
N MET A 232 -4.06 -36.49 -15.75
CA MET A 232 -3.73 -36.14 -17.13
C MET A 232 -4.94 -36.33 -18.07
N GLY A 233 -4.99 -35.56 -19.17
CA GLY A 233 -6.15 -35.50 -20.08
C GLY A 233 -7.03 -34.25 -19.91
N ARG A 234 -8.23 -34.24 -20.51
CA ARG A 234 -9.24 -33.14 -20.45
C ARG A 234 -8.77 -31.76 -20.97
N GLY A 235 -7.78 -31.74 -21.86
CA GLY A 235 -7.33 -30.51 -22.52
C GLY A 235 -6.34 -29.68 -21.68
N LYS A 236 -6.28 -28.37 -21.94
CA LYS A 236 -5.28 -27.43 -21.37
C LYS A 236 -5.87 -26.57 -20.26
N GLY A 237 -5.11 -26.38 -19.18
CA GLY A 237 -5.53 -25.61 -18.00
C GLY A 237 -5.77 -24.11 -18.26
N SER A 238 -6.16 -23.39 -17.20
CA SER A 238 -6.38 -21.94 -17.24
C SER A 238 -5.04 -21.19 -17.20
N PRO A 239 -4.96 -19.98 -17.81
CA PRO A 239 -3.80 -19.09 -17.66
C PRO A 239 -3.60 -18.67 -16.20
N ALA A 240 -2.44 -18.97 -15.61
CA ALA A 240 -2.15 -18.69 -14.20
C ALA A 240 -1.27 -17.45 -14.01
N PHE A 241 -0.22 -17.32 -14.82
CA PHE A 241 0.69 -16.18 -14.77
C PHE A 241 1.21 -15.84 -16.16
N ARG A 242 1.79 -14.65 -16.29
CA ARG A 242 2.40 -14.19 -17.54
C ARG A 242 3.91 -14.14 -17.42
N VAL A 243 4.57 -14.42 -18.53
CA VAL A 243 6.03 -14.43 -18.63
C VAL A 243 6.48 -13.62 -19.84
N ALA A 244 7.65 -13.01 -19.71
CA ALA A 244 8.42 -12.50 -20.82
C ALA A 244 9.43 -13.59 -21.23
N VAL A 245 9.49 -13.91 -22.52
CA VAL A 245 10.50 -14.81 -23.06
C VAL A 245 11.75 -14.00 -23.38
N VAL A 246 12.85 -14.30 -22.68
CA VAL A 246 14.10 -13.56 -22.81
C VAL A 246 15.18 -14.43 -23.43
N LYS A 247 15.93 -13.86 -24.37
CA LYS A 247 17.08 -14.47 -25.04
C LYS A 247 18.38 -13.89 -24.51
N PRO A 248 19.52 -14.62 -24.58
CA PRO A 248 20.84 -14.07 -24.31
C PRO A 248 21.09 -12.79 -25.11
N GLY A 249 21.70 -11.80 -24.47
CA GLY A 249 21.99 -10.48 -25.02
C GLY A 249 20.88 -9.44 -24.81
N LYS A 250 19.70 -9.82 -24.31
CA LYS A 250 18.57 -8.89 -24.17
C LYS A 250 18.77 -7.98 -22.96
N ILE A 251 18.49 -6.69 -23.14
CA ILE A 251 18.44 -5.72 -22.04
C ILE A 251 17.07 -5.79 -21.36
N ILE A 252 17.06 -5.94 -20.03
CA ILE A 252 15.85 -6.03 -19.19
C ILE A 252 15.49 -4.68 -18.58
N TYR A 253 16.50 -3.97 -18.06
CA TYR A 253 16.32 -2.68 -17.41
C TYR A 253 17.34 -1.69 -17.91
N GLU A 254 16.94 -0.42 -17.95
CA GLU A 254 17.81 0.71 -18.21
C GLU A 254 17.58 1.80 -17.17
N MET A 255 18.63 2.57 -16.89
CA MET A 255 18.61 3.71 -15.99
C MET A 255 19.37 4.89 -16.59
N GLY A 256 18.92 6.09 -16.28
CA GLY A 256 19.52 7.34 -16.74
C GLY A 256 19.33 8.45 -15.72
N GLY A 257 20.27 9.40 -15.71
CA GLY A 257 20.34 10.52 -14.76
C GLY A 257 21.07 10.19 -13.44
N VAL A 258 21.45 8.94 -13.22
CA VAL A 258 22.06 8.46 -11.97
C VAL A 258 23.59 8.45 -12.07
N PRO A 259 24.36 8.74 -11.00
CA PRO A 259 25.81 8.50 -10.99
C PRO A 259 26.14 6.99 -11.00
N GLU A 260 27.28 6.63 -11.59
CA GLU A 260 27.65 5.22 -11.82
C GLU A 260 27.64 4.37 -10.55
N ASN A 261 28.15 4.90 -9.43
CA ASN A 261 28.24 4.18 -8.16
C ASN A 261 26.87 3.70 -7.67
N ILE A 262 25.85 4.57 -7.78
CA ILE A 262 24.47 4.24 -7.39
C ILE A 262 23.87 3.29 -8.42
N ALA A 263 24.12 3.53 -9.72
CA ALA A 263 23.59 2.69 -10.79
C ALA A 263 24.08 1.24 -10.69
N ARG A 264 25.38 1.04 -10.47
CA ARG A 264 26.01 -0.28 -10.30
C ARG A 264 25.43 -1.03 -9.11
N LYS A 265 25.25 -0.34 -7.97
CA LYS A 265 24.62 -0.92 -6.77
C LYS A 265 23.16 -1.29 -7.01
N ALA A 266 22.37 -0.40 -7.61
CA ALA A 266 20.96 -0.63 -7.88
C ALA A 266 20.73 -1.80 -8.86
N ILE A 267 21.53 -1.86 -9.94
CA ILE A 267 21.47 -2.94 -10.93
C ILE A 267 21.95 -4.26 -10.34
N SER A 268 22.99 -4.28 -9.50
CA SER A 268 23.43 -5.50 -8.81
C SER A 268 22.31 -6.10 -7.94
N ILE A 269 21.58 -5.26 -7.21
CA ILE A 269 20.43 -5.72 -6.42
C ILE A 269 19.31 -6.21 -7.34
N ALA A 270 19.04 -5.56 -8.47
CA ALA A 270 18.06 -6.04 -9.44
C ALA A 270 18.46 -7.39 -10.07
N ALA A 271 19.74 -7.59 -10.37
CA ALA A 271 20.31 -8.83 -10.87
C ALA A 271 20.05 -9.99 -9.90
N SER A 272 20.19 -9.77 -8.59
CA SER A 272 19.87 -10.79 -7.57
C SER A 272 18.40 -11.22 -7.54
N LYS A 273 17.49 -10.46 -8.17
CA LYS A 273 16.05 -10.80 -8.30
C LYS A 273 15.74 -11.56 -9.58
N MET A 274 16.68 -11.65 -10.50
CA MET A 274 16.52 -12.36 -11.76
C MET A 274 16.92 -13.84 -11.59
N PRO A 275 16.23 -14.78 -12.24
CA PRO A 275 16.53 -16.20 -12.16
C PRO A 275 17.70 -16.64 -13.07
N ILE A 276 18.46 -15.69 -13.64
CA ILE A 276 19.47 -15.92 -14.67
C ILE A 276 20.70 -15.06 -14.45
N LYS A 277 21.82 -15.47 -15.05
CA LYS A 277 23.02 -14.63 -15.10
C LYS A 277 22.80 -13.39 -15.94
N THR A 278 23.27 -12.26 -15.42
CA THR A 278 23.12 -10.95 -16.05
C THR A 278 24.42 -10.16 -15.99
N LYS A 279 24.63 -9.27 -16.96
CA LYS A 279 25.79 -8.39 -17.08
C LYS A 279 25.35 -6.94 -16.99
N PHE A 280 26.10 -6.14 -16.24
CA PHE A 280 25.96 -4.68 -16.24
C PHE A 280 26.66 -4.10 -17.48
N ILE A 281 25.97 -3.21 -18.18
CA ILE A 281 26.48 -2.54 -19.38
C ILE A 281 26.37 -1.03 -19.19
N ILE A 282 27.40 -0.33 -19.65
CA ILE A 282 27.41 1.12 -19.81
C ILE A 282 27.21 1.36 -21.31
N SER A 283 26.18 2.12 -21.66
CA SER A 283 26.08 2.72 -22.99
C SER A 283 27.02 3.90 -23.00
N GLU A 284 28.02 3.86 -23.88
CA GLU A 284 28.79 5.03 -24.26
C GLU A 284 27.92 6.01 -25.07
#